data_AF-A0A931F783-F1
#
_entry.id   AF-A0A931F783-F1
#
_cell.length_a   1.000
_cell.length_b   1.000
_cell.length_c   1.000
_cell.angle_alpha   90.00
_cell.angle_beta   90.00
_cell.angle_gamma   90.00
#
_symmetry.space_group_name_H-M   'P 1'
#
loop_
_entity.id
_entity.type
_entity.pdbx_description
1 polymer ?
#
loop_
_entity_poly.entity_id
_entity_poly.type
_entity_poly.pdbx_seq_one_letter_code
_entity_poly.pdbx_strand_id
1 'polypeptide(L)' 'MVEYIGLKREVKNIVCLGYKKNLDHPLIFLSIEKGETITCPYCAKLYKYSDQ' A
#
# COMPACT_ATOMS: atom_id res chain seq x y z
N MET A 1 8.52 -24.29 23.07
CA MET A 1 8.22 -24.54 21.64
C MET A 1 7.28 -23.43 21.20
N VAL A 2 7.67 -22.60 20.24
CA VAL A 2 6.84 -21.50 19.73
C VAL A 2 6.47 -21.88 18.31
N GLU A 3 5.22 -22.23 18.08
CA GLU A 3 4.70 -22.48 16.72
C GLU A 3 4.29 -21.14 16.10
N TYR A 4 5.01 -20.74 15.05
CA TYR A 4 4.58 -19.62 14.21
C TYR A 4 3.49 -20.12 13.28
N ILE A 5 2.24 -19.85 13.63
CA ILE A 5 1.09 -20.07 12.77
C ILE A 5 1.18 -19.03 11.64
N GLY A 6 1.59 -19.47 10.45
CA GLY A 6 1.74 -18.60 9.28
C GLY A 6 0.38 -18.06 8.82
N LEU A 7 0.01 -16.86 9.29
CA LEU A 7 -1.15 -16.12 8.78
C LEU A 7 -0.88 -15.75 7.31
N LYS A 8 -1.59 -16.40 6.38
CA LYS A 8 -1.57 -16.03 4.96
C LYS A 8 -2.24 -14.67 4.80
N ARG A 9 -1.44 -13.61 4.74
CA ARG A 9 -1.93 -12.25 4.52
C ARG A 9 -2.01 -11.98 3.02
N GLU A 10 -3.19 -11.56 2.56
CA GLU A 10 -3.39 -11.10 1.19
C GLU A 10 -2.78 -9.69 1.07
N VAL A 11 -1.76 -9.55 0.21
CA VAL A 11 -1.05 -8.29 -0.01
C VAL A 11 -1.24 -7.82 -1.45
N LYS A 12 -1.58 -6.54 -1.63
CA LYS A 12 -1.58 -5.87 -2.94
C LYS A 12 -0.48 -4.82 -3.00
N ASN A 13 0.21 -4.79 -4.14
CA ASN A 13 1.19 -3.76 -4.45
C ASN A 13 0.57 -2.74 -5.39
N ILE A 14 0.67 -1.46 -5.03
CA ILE A 14 0.20 -0.34 -5.84
C ILE A 14 1.34 0.63 -6.14
N VAL A 15 1.18 1.40 -7.21
CA VAL A 15 2.11 2.45 -7.60
C VAL A 15 1.45 3.81 -7.40
N CYS A 16 2.11 4.69 -6.64
CA CYS A 16 1.69 6.07 -6.51
C CYS A 16 2.49 6.94 -7.50
N LEU A 17 1.81 7.53 -8.48
CA LEU A 17 2.39 8.42 -9.51
C LEU A 17 2.32 9.92 -9.16
N GLY A 18 1.83 10.27 -7.96
CA GLY A 18 1.61 11.66 -7.56
C GLY A 18 0.33 12.28 -8.13
N TYR A 19 0.21 13.60 -8.02
CA TYR A 19 -0.91 14.38 -8.57
C TYR A 19 -0.63 14.82 -10.01
N LYS A 20 0.61 15.28 -10.27
CA LYS A 20 1.14 15.52 -11.63
C LYS A 20 2.31 14.60 -11.94
N LYS A 21 2.22 13.94 -13.10
CA LYS A 21 3.28 13.07 -13.64
C LYS A 21 4.59 13.88 -13.73
N ASN A 22 5.63 13.42 -13.04
CA ASN A 22 7.01 13.95 -12.99
C ASN A 22 7.32 15.16 -12.07
N LEU A 23 6.37 15.73 -11.32
CA LEU A 23 6.66 16.97 -10.56
C LEU A 23 6.36 16.92 -9.05
N ASP A 24 5.63 15.93 -8.55
CA ASP A 24 5.30 15.84 -7.12
C ASP A 24 6.35 15.06 -6.32
N HIS A 25 6.59 13.80 -6.67
CA HIS A 25 7.53 12.92 -5.97
C HIS A 25 8.00 11.75 -6.85
N PRO A 26 9.10 11.07 -6.48
CA PRO A 26 9.56 9.87 -7.17
C PRO A 26 8.49 8.77 -7.19
N LEU A 27 8.58 7.89 -8.18
CA LEU A 27 7.71 6.72 -8.24
C LEU A 27 7.96 5.83 -7.02
N ILE A 28 6.91 5.58 -6.24
CA ILE A 28 6.98 4.70 -5.08
C ILE A 28 5.99 3.54 -5.19
N PHE A 29 6.38 2.43 -4.57
CA PHE A 29 5.59 1.22 -4.42
C PHE A 29 5.07 1.15 -2.99
N LEU A 30 3.76 0.96 -2.84
CA LEU A 30 3.12 0.77 -1.54
C LEU A 30 2.53 -0.63 -1.50
N SER A 31 2.83 -1.37 -0.43
CA SER A 31 2.24 -2.67 -0.14
C SER A 31 1.14 -2.50 0.89
N ILE A 32 -0.04 -3.03 0.59
CA ILE A 32 -1.23 -2.91 1.44
C ILE A 32 -1.73 -4.30 1.75
N GLU A 33 -1.90 -4.59 3.04
CA GLU A 33 -2.58 -5.80 3.48
C GLU A 33 -4.11 -5.64 3.35
N LYS A 34 -4.80 -6.73 3.08
CA LYS A 34 -6.26 -6.73 2.95
C LYS A 34 -6.95 -6.21 4.22
N GLY A 35 -7.89 -5.27 4.04
CA GLY A 35 -8.57 -4.60 5.15
C GLY A 35 -7.80 -3.40 5.71
N GLU A 36 -6.53 -3.19 5.32
CA GLU A 36 -5.75 -2.04 5.73
C GLU A 36 -5.88 -0.86 4.78
N THR A 37 -5.43 0.29 5.28
CA THR A 37 -5.34 1.55 4.57
C THR A 37 -3.93 2.10 4.73
N ILE A 38 -3.30 2.52 3.63
CA ILE A 38 -2.00 3.18 3.65
C ILE A 38 -2.14 4.59 3.08
N THR A 39 -1.37 5.52 3.63
CA THR A 39 -1.26 6.87 3.09
C THR A 39 0.07 7.01 2.35
N CYS A 40 0.04 7.58 1.14
CA CYS A 40 1.26 7.94 0.44
C CYS A 40 2.00 9.03 1.22
N PRO A 41 3.28 8.82 1.61
CA PRO A 41 4.03 9.77 2.41
C PRO A 41 4.33 11.10 1.69
N TYR A 42 4.13 11.16 0.37
CA TYR A 42 4.44 12.34 -0.43
C TYR A 42 3.20 13.16 -0.77
N CYS A 43 2.18 12.56 -1.36
CA CYS A 43 1.00 13.30 -1.83
C CYS A 43 -0.23 13.15 -0.91
N ALA A 44 -0.06 12.54 0.26
CA ALA A 44 -1.14 12.33 1.25
C ALA A 44 -2.39 11.61 0.70
N LYS A 45 -2.24 10.92 -0.44
CA LYS A 45 -3.30 10.08 -1.02
C LYS A 45 -3.53 8.86 -0.15
N LEU A 46 -4.80 8.57 0.14
CA LEU A 46 -5.23 7.42 0.91
C LEU A 46 -5.56 6.26 -0.03
N TYR A 47 -4.99 5.09 0.22
CA TYR A 47 -5.25 3.87 -0.52
C TYR A 47 -5.79 2.81 0.43
N LYS A 48 -6.92 2.17 0.06
CA LYS A 48 -7.58 1.14 0.85
C LYS A 48 -7.69 -0.15 0.03
N TYR A 49 -7.26 -1.28 0.61
CA TYR A 49 -7.53 -2.58 0.00
C TYR A 49 -8.85 -3.13 0.54
N SER A 50 -9.91 -2.95 -0.25
CA SER A 50 -11.24 -3.52 -0.01
C SER A 50 -11.43 -4.86 -0.74
N ASP A 51 -12.30 -5.71 -0.18
CA ASP A 51 -12.73 -7.05 -0.65
C ASP A 51 -13.57 -7.09 -1.95
N GLN A 52 -13.65 -5.99 -2.69
CA GLN A 52 -14.63 -5.84 -3.78
C GLN A 52 -14.32 -6.69 -5.02
#